data_AF-A0A257LGB8-F1
#
_entry.id   AF-A0A257LGB8-F1
#
_cell.length_a   1.000
_cell.length_b   1.000
_cell.length_c   1.000
_cell.angle_alpha   90.00
_cell.angle_beta   90.00
_cell.angle_gamma   90.00
#
_symmetry.space_group_name_H-M   'P 1'
#
loop_
_entity.id
_entity.type
_entity.pdbx_description
1 polymer ?
#
loop_
_entity_poly.entity_id
_entity_poly.type
_entity_poly.pdbx_seq_one_letter_code
_entity_poly.pdbx_strand_id
1 'polypeptide(L)'
;MAAPGQAMVAADPRPPLGMTLLRDLRPDGDGALGGQLYNRENAKTYSVRLTLDGADQLLVRGYIGLPIFGQTQLWRRVPAGGGQP
;
A
#
# COMPACT_ATOMS: atom_id res chain seq x y z
N MET A 1 -0.68 -11.97 -8.62
CA MET A 1 -1.23 -12.23 -7.28
C MET A 1 -1.07 -13.71 -7.00
N ALA A 2 -0.52 -14.11 -5.86
CA ALA A 2 -0.33 -15.53 -5.50
C ALA A 2 -1.60 -16.11 -4.84
N ALA A 3 -1.78 -17.42 -4.98
CA ALA A 3 -2.88 -18.18 -4.38
C ALA A 3 -2.70 -18.31 -2.85
N PRO A 4 -3.80 -18.43 -2.07
CA PRO A 4 -3.73 -18.61 -0.62
C PRO A 4 -3.00 -19.90 -0.25
N GLY A 5 -2.05 -19.81 0.70
CA GLY A 5 -1.34 -20.96 1.27
C GLY A 5 0.12 -21.14 0.82
N GLN A 6 0.60 -20.41 -0.20
CA GLN A 6 2.04 -20.36 -0.50
C GLN A 6 2.69 -19.18 0.22
N ALA A 7 3.79 -19.44 0.94
CA ALA A 7 4.68 -18.39 1.39
C ALA A 7 5.16 -17.62 0.16
N MET A 8 4.74 -16.37 0.04
CA MET A 8 5.22 -15.48 -1.02
C MET A 8 6.69 -15.17 -0.72
N VAL A 9 7.59 -15.88 -1.40
CA VAL A 9 9.00 -15.51 -1.39
C VAL A 9 9.09 -14.15 -2.05
N ALA A 10 9.23 -13.11 -1.23
CA ALA A 10 9.42 -11.76 -1.72
C ALA A 10 10.73 -11.71 -2.52
N ALA A 11 10.72 -11.01 -3.66
CA ALA A 11 11.94 -10.75 -4.41
C ALA A 11 12.99 -9.99 -3.58
N ASP A 12 12.54 -9.17 -2.62
CA ASP A 12 13.41 -8.52 -1.65
C ASP A 12 13.61 -9.37 -0.38
N PRO A 13 14.84 -9.84 -0.12
CA PRO A 13 15.15 -10.72 1.02
C PRO A 13 15.17 -9.99 2.37
N ARG A 14 15.10 -8.65 2.39
CA ARG A 14 15.09 -7.89 3.65
C ARG A 14 13.87 -8.23 4.51
N PRO A 15 13.99 -8.18 5.85
CA PRO A 15 12.85 -8.44 6.75
C PRO A 15 11.68 -7.50 6.45
N PRO A 16 10.42 -8.01 6.44
CA PRO A 16 9.25 -7.16 6.20
C PRO A 16 9.04 -6.11 7.30
N LEU A 17 9.31 -6.48 8.55
CA LEU A 17 9.17 -5.57 9.69
C LEU A 17 10.30 -4.53 9.66
N GLY A 18 9.92 -3.26 9.85
CA GLY A 18 10.84 -2.13 9.78
C GLY A 18 11.14 -1.62 8.36
N MET A 19 10.60 -2.26 7.32
CA MET A 19 10.79 -1.81 5.94
C MET A 19 9.86 -0.64 5.60
N THR A 20 10.42 0.45 5.07
CA THR A 20 9.64 1.56 4.53
C THR A 20 9.07 1.19 3.17
N LEU A 21 7.80 0.75 3.13
CA LEU A 21 7.08 0.48 1.89
C LEU A 21 6.48 1.75 1.28
N LEU A 22 6.05 2.70 2.09
CA LEU A 22 5.36 3.91 1.66
C LEU A 22 6.19 5.13 2.05
N ARG A 23 6.49 6.01 1.09
CA ARG A 23 7.35 7.19 1.29
C ARG A 23 6.92 8.38 0.45
N ASP A 24 7.46 9.53 0.80
CA ASP A 24 7.30 10.82 0.09
C ASP A 24 5.83 11.26 -0.06
N LEU A 25 5.00 10.97 0.93
CA LEU A 25 3.59 11.35 0.93
C LEU A 25 3.43 12.88 1.00
N ARG A 26 2.68 13.44 0.05
CA ARG A 26 2.33 14.87 -0.02
C ARG A 26 0.89 15.06 -0.47
N PRO A 27 0.24 16.18 -0.14
CA PRO A 27 -1.08 16.51 -0.71
C PRO A 27 -1.08 16.46 -2.24
N ASP A 28 -2.08 15.79 -2.81
CA ASP A 28 -2.23 15.55 -4.26
C ASP A 28 -3.65 15.91 -4.75
N GLY A 29 -4.21 16.99 -4.19
CA GLY A 29 -5.54 17.50 -4.56
C GLY A 29 -6.72 16.63 -4.09
N ASP A 30 -7.92 17.22 -4.05
CA ASP A 30 -9.17 16.52 -3.70
C ASP A 30 -9.14 15.77 -2.35
N GLY A 31 -8.36 16.27 -1.38
CA GLY A 31 -8.18 15.60 -0.09
C GLY A 31 -7.37 14.30 -0.17
N ALA A 32 -6.69 14.02 -1.28
CA ALA A 32 -5.84 12.86 -1.45
C ALA A 32 -4.36 13.15 -1.09
N LEU A 33 -3.62 12.09 -0.80
CA LEU A 33 -2.16 12.11 -0.67
C LEU A 33 -1.52 11.30 -1.80
N GLY A 34 -0.51 11.86 -2.44
CA GLY A 34 0.32 11.20 -3.45
C GLY A 34 1.70 10.84 -2.91
N GLY A 35 2.30 9.77 -3.41
CA GLY A 35 3.68 9.39 -3.05
C GLY A 35 4.17 8.14 -3.77
N GLN A 36 5.06 7.39 -3.13
CA GLN A 36 5.65 6.17 -3.68
C GLN A 36 5.39 4.95 -2.80
N LEU A 37 4.98 3.83 -3.42
CA LEU A 37 4.80 2.52 -2.81
C LEU A 37 5.81 1.52 -3.37
N TYR A 38 6.66 0.98 -2.52
CA TYR A 38 7.54 -0.13 -2.83
C TYR A 38 6.82 -1.46 -2.62
N ASN A 39 6.75 -2.29 -3.67
CA ASN A 39 6.28 -3.66 -3.58
C ASN A 39 7.47 -4.61 -3.45
N ARG A 40 7.64 -5.21 -2.28
CA ARG A 40 8.71 -6.15 -1.99
C ARG A 40 8.60 -7.48 -2.75
N GLU A 41 7.40 -7.86 -3.18
CA GLU A 41 7.14 -9.13 -3.86
C GLU A 41 7.85 -9.18 -5.22
N ASN A 42 7.92 -8.03 -5.90
CA ASN A 42 8.55 -7.90 -7.21
C ASN A 42 9.70 -6.88 -7.24
N ALA A 43 10.08 -6.33 -6.09
CA ALA A 43 11.11 -5.32 -5.91
C ALA A 43 10.93 -4.03 -6.76
N LYS A 44 9.69 -3.65 -7.06
CA LYS A 44 9.38 -2.44 -7.84
C LYS A 44 8.75 -1.33 -7.00
N THR A 45 9.00 -0.09 -7.41
CA THR A 45 8.32 1.09 -6.85
C THR A 45 7.23 1.58 -7.80
N TYR A 46 6.09 1.95 -7.24
CA TYR A 46 4.90 2.45 -7.90
C TYR A 46 4.54 3.84 -7.39
N SER A 47 3.91 4.64 -8.22
CA SER A 47 3.20 5.83 -7.74
C SER A 47 1.95 5.39 -6.99
N VAL A 48 1.59 6.10 -5.92
CA VAL A 48 0.40 5.79 -5.14
C VAL A 48 -0.42 7.04 -4.87
N ARG A 49 -1.74 6.89 -4.92
CA ARG A 49 -2.70 7.89 -4.45
C ARG A 49 -3.55 7.29 -3.33
N LEU A 50 -3.65 8.02 -2.22
CA LEU A 50 -4.33 7.61 -1.01
C LEU A 50 -5.51 8.54 -0.76
N THR A 51 -6.67 7.95 -0.48
CA THR A 51 -7.90 8.70 -0.16
C THR A 51 -8.58 8.05 1.02
N LEU A 52 -9.02 8.85 2.00
CA LEU A 52 -9.84 8.36 3.09
C LEU A 52 -11.26 8.12 2.60
N ASP A 53 -11.80 6.94 2.92
CA ASP A 53 -13.19 6.58 2.70
C ASP A 53 -13.87 6.42 4.07
N GLY A 54 -14.37 7.55 4.59
CA GLY A 54 -14.83 7.63 5.97
C GLY A 54 -13.68 7.62 6.99
N ALA A 55 -13.98 7.23 8.24
CA ALA A 55 -13.05 7.33 9.36
C ALA A 55 -12.03 6.18 9.45
N ASP A 56 -12.40 4.99 8.96
CA ASP A 56 -11.70 3.74 9.23
C ASP A 56 -11.20 3.02 7.98
N GLN A 57 -11.40 3.59 6.79
CA GLN A 57 -10.96 2.99 5.55
C GLN A 57 -10.06 3.94 4.76
N LEU A 58 -9.02 3.35 4.17
CA LEU A 58 -8.07 4.02 3.31
C LEU A 58 -8.06 3.30 1.96
N LEU A 59 -8.42 4.03 0.91
CA LEU A 59 -8.27 3.59 -0.46
C LEU A 59 -6.82 3.82 -0.88
N VAL A 60 -6.13 2.74 -1.24
CA VAL A 60 -4.72 2.73 -1.64
C VAL A 60 -4.62 2.35 -3.12
N ARG A 61 -4.44 3.35 -3.98
CA ARG A 61 -4.35 3.14 -5.43
C ARG A 61 -2.91 3.19 -5.90
N GLY A 62 -2.31 2.04 -6.21
CA GLY A 62 -0.98 1.95 -6.81
C GLY A 62 -1.05 1.87 -8.33
N TYR A 63 -0.20 2.61 -9.04
CA TYR A 63 -0.20 2.67 -10.51
C TYR A 63 1.21 2.90 -11.09
N ILE A 64 1.40 2.55 -12.37
CA ILE A 64 2.61 2.86 -13.15
C ILE A 64 2.23 3.89 -14.21
N GLY A 65 2.86 5.06 -14.20
CA GLY A 65 2.58 6.13 -15.16
C GLY A 65 1.25 6.82 -14.87
N LEU A 66 0.20 6.56 -15.67
CA LEU A 66 -1.11 7.19 -15.48
C LEU A 66 -1.94 6.46 -14.41
N PRO A 67 -2.71 7.17 -13.55
CA PRO A 67 -3.52 6.57 -12.47
C PRO A 67 -4.55 5.53 -12.93
N ILE A 68 -4.95 5.55 -14.20
CA ILE A 68 -5.88 4.59 -14.79
C ILE A 68 -5.30 3.17 -14.90
N PHE A 69 -3.98 3.03 -15.01
CA PHE A 69 -3.28 1.75 -15.10
C PHE A 69 -2.76 1.33 -13.73
N GLY A 70 -3.70 1.02 -12.83
CA GLY A 70 -3.41 0.69 -11.45
C GLY A 70 -4.45 -0.20 -10.79
N GLN A 71 -4.19 -0.57 -9.55
CA GLN A 71 -5.11 -1.32 -8.71
C GLN A 71 -5.36 -0.56 -7.42
N THR A 72 -6.62 -0.58 -6.96
CA THR A 72 -7.01 -0.02 -5.67
C THR A 72 -7.17 -1.14 -4.66
N GLN A 73 -6.53 -0.98 -3.50
CA GLN A 73 -6.74 -1.81 -2.32
C GLN A 73 -7.50 -1.02 -1.26
N LEU A 74 -8.28 -1.73 -0.44
CA LEU A 74 -8.96 -1.17 0.71
C LEU A 74 -8.21 -1.57 1.97
N TRP A 75 -7.59 -0.62 2.64
CA TRP A 75 -6.96 -0.83 3.95
C TRP A 75 -7.92 -0.39 5.03
N ARG A 76 -8.12 -1.25 6.03
CA ARG A 76 -8.96 -0.95 7.19
C ARG A 76 -8.09 -0.63 8.39
N ARG A 77 -8.47 0.41 9.12
CA ARG A 77 -7.83 0.78 10.38
C ARG A 77 -8.00 -0.36 11.37
N VAL A 78 -6.90 -0.72 12.03
CA VAL A 78 -6.94 -1.67 13.14
C VAL A 78 -7.55 -0.96 14.36
N PRO A 79 -8.53 -1.54 15.06
CA PRO A 79 -9.11 -0.94 16.26
C PRO A 79 -8.07 -0.80 17.37
N ALA A 80 -8.19 0.24 18.20
CA ALA A 80 -7.21 0.60 19.23
C ALA A 80 -6.93 -0.48 20.30
N GLY A 81 -7.76 -1.51 20.39
CA GLY A 81 -7.57 -2.67 21.28
C GLY A 81 -7.20 -3.98 20.58
N GLY A 82 -7.01 -3.97 19.25
CA GLY A 82 -6.78 -5.15 18.43
C GLY A 82 -5.31 -5.49 18.24
N GLY A 83 -4.59 -5.70 19.34
CA GLY A 83 -3.43 -6.60 19.31
C GLY A 83 -3.98 -8.02 19.13
N GLN A 84 -3.45 -8.73 18.15
CA GLN A 84 -3.73 -10.13 17.82
C GLN A 84 -3.95 -11.05 19.05
N PRO A 85 -4.78 -12.11 18.99
CA PRO A 85 -4.37 -13.37 19.58
C PRO A 85 -3.15 -13.96 18.87
#